data_AF-A0A1M7K9P9-F1
#
_entry.id   AF-A0A1M7K9P9-F1
#
_cell.length_a   1.000
_cell.length_b   1.000
_cell.length_c   1.000
_cell.angle_alpha   90.00
_cell.angle_beta   90.00
_cell.angle_gamma   90.00
#
_symmetry.space_group_name_H-M   'P 1'
#
loop_
_entity.id
_entity.type
_entity.pdbx_description
1 polymer ?
#
loop_
_entity_poly.entity_id
_entity_poly.type
_entity_poly.pdbx_seq_one_letter_code
_entity_poly.pdbx_strand_id
1 'polypeptide(L)' 'MLRVLCTAIPLAVILLHLVFEDNLLWLISLLLGLLGFIFSFINLKFRANAVAWGLLVANVGVLLYSIIYTVQNFV' A
#
# COMPACT_ATOMS: atom_id res chain seq x y z
N MET A 1 -1.48 -17.23 1.91
CA MET A 1 -0.61 -16.44 1.01
C MET A 1 -1.08 -14.99 0.82
N LEU A 2 -2.33 -14.71 0.42
CA LEU A 2 -2.78 -13.31 0.18
C LEU A 2 -2.61 -12.37 1.39
N ARG A 3 -2.87 -12.84 2.61
CA ARG A 3 -2.68 -12.04 3.83
C ARG A 3 -1.25 -11.57 4.03
N VAL A 4 -0.27 -12.40 3.68
CA VAL A 4 1.16 -12.08 3.82
C VAL A 4 1.54 -10.98 2.84
N LEU A 5 1.00 -11.03 1.62
CA LEU A 5 1.15 -9.95 0.63
C LEU A 5 0.50 -8.64 1.13
N CYS A 6 -0.71 -8.72 1.70
CA CYS A 6 -1.41 -7.54 2.24
C CYS A 6 -0.66 -6.89 3.42
N THR A 7 0.10 -7.66 4.21
CA THR A 7 0.96 -7.13 5.29
C THR A 7 2.31 -6.65 4.79
N ALA A 8 2.87 -7.29 3.76
CA ALA A 8 4.21 -7.00 3.27
C ALA A 8 4.26 -5.67 2.50
N ILE A 9 3.19 -5.33 1.79
CA ILE A 9 3.10 -4.10 0.98
C ILE A 9 3.27 -2.81 1.81
N PRO A 10 2.52 -2.58 2.90
CA PRO A 10 2.71 -1.37 3.70
C PRO A 10 4.12 -1.29 4.30
N LEU A 11 4.66 -2.43 4.74
CA LEU A 11 6.04 -2.54 5.23
C LEU A 11 7.06 -2.19 4.14
N ALA A 12 6.88 -2.71 2.93
CA ALA A 12 7.76 -2.45 1.79
C ALA A 12 7.76 -0.97 1.41
N VAL A 13 6.59 -0.32 1.39
CA VAL A 13 6.48 1.12 1.09
C VAL A 13 7.22 1.95 2.14
N ILE A 14 7.10 1.62 3.42
CA ILE A 14 7.82 2.31 4.50
C ILE A 14 9.34 2.12 4.34
N LEU A 15 9.80 0.89 4.10
CA LEU A 15 11.22 0.59 3.92
C LEU A 15 11.81 1.27 2.69
N LEU A 16 11.05 1.33 1.59
CA LEU A 16 11.46 2.01 0.36
C LEU A 16 11.76 3.49 0.61
N HIS A 17 10.90 4.20 1.35
CA HIS A 17 11.11 5.61 1.70
C HIS A 17 12.25 5.83 2.71
N LEU A 18 12.63 4.80 3.46
CA LEU A 18 13.76 4.87 4.41
C LEU A 18 15.12 4.70 3.72
N VAL A 19 15.17 4.02 2.57
CA VAL A 19 16.41 3.58 1.94
C VAL A 19 16.75 4.35 0.67
N PHE A 20 15.74 4.78 -0.10
CA PHE A 20 15.94 5.38 -1.42
C PHE A 20 15.61 6.88 -1.43
N GLU A 21 16.21 7.62 -2.38
CA GLU A 21 15.92 9.02 -2.62
C GLU A 21 14.64 9.21 -3.44
N ASP A 22 13.93 10.32 -3.19
CA ASP A 22 12.53 10.55 -3.57
C ASP A 22 12.22 10.57 -5.08
N ASN A 23 13.24 10.76 -5.93
CA ASN A 23 13.07 11.15 -7.34
C ASN A 23 12.27 10.14 -8.21
N LEU A 24 12.26 8.86 -7.84
CA LEU A 24 11.52 7.78 -8.53
C LEU A 24 10.59 6.99 -7.60
N LEU A 25 10.63 7.28 -6.29
CA LEU A 25 9.87 6.55 -5.27
C LEU A 25 8.37 6.78 -5.39
N TRP A 26 7.95 7.94 -5.90
CA TRP A 26 6.55 8.31 -5.98
C TRP A 26 5.74 7.34 -6.84
N LEU A 27 6.26 6.98 -8.02
CA LEU A 27 5.61 6.07 -8.94
C LEU A 27 5.53 4.64 -8.37
N ILE A 28 6.63 4.16 -7.79
CA ILE A 28 6.71 2.83 -7.17
C ILE A 28 5.73 2.74 -6.00
N SER A 29 5.66 3.79 -5.19
CA SER A 29 4.77 3.86 -4.02
C SER A 29 3.31 3.89 -4.41
N LEU A 30 2.96 4.58 -5.50
CA LEU A 30 1.62 4.56 -6.08
C LEU A 30 1.22 3.16 -6.55
N LEU A 31 2.10 2.50 -7.32
CA LEU A 31 1.87 1.15 -7.81
C LEU A 31 1.70 0.14 -6.66
N LEU A 32 2.56 0.21 -5.65
CA LEU A 32 2.47 -0.64 -4.47
C LEU A 32 1.21 -0.36 -3.66
N GLY A 33 0.83 0.92 -3.47
CA GLY A 33 -0.40 1.30 -2.80
C GLY A 33 -1.65 0.74 -3.48
N LEU A 34 -1.71 0.84 -4.81
CA LEU A 34 -2.80 0.26 -5.62
C LEU A 34 -2.86 -1.25 -5.48
N LEU A 35 -1.71 -1.93 -5.59
CA LEU A 35 -1.62 -3.37 -5.45
C LEU A 35 -2.05 -3.84 -4.05
N GLY A 36 -1.64 -3.12 -3.00
CA GLY A 36 -2.02 -3.38 -1.61
C GLY A 36 -3.51 -3.24 -1.37
N PHE A 37 -4.12 -2.21 -1.95
CA PHE A 37 -5.57 -2.02 -1.91
C PHE A 37 -6.31 -3.15 -2.62
N ILE A 38 -5.92 -3.49 -3.85
CA ILE A 38 -6.57 -4.55 -4.65
C ILE A 38 -6.50 -5.89 -3.89
N PHE A 39 -5.33 -6.28 -3.40
CA PHE A 39 -5.18 -7.53 -2.66
C PHE A 39 -5.95 -7.53 -1.34
N SER A 40 -5.98 -6.40 -0.61
CA SER A 40 -6.75 -6.31 0.63
C SER A 40 -8.25 -6.37 0.38
N PHE A 41 -8.73 -5.73 -0.69
CA PHE A 41 -10.13 -5.77 -1.10
C PHE A 41 -10.55 -7.18 -1.52
N ILE A 42 -9.73 -7.86 -2.32
CA ILE A 42 -9.93 -9.26 -2.70
C ILE A 42 -9.92 -10.16 -1.46
N ASN A 43 -8.96 -9.99 -0.54
CA ASN A 43 -8.88 -10.74 0.70
C ASN A 43 -10.11 -10.53 1.59
N LEU A 44 -10.65 -9.32 1.65
CA LEU A 44 -11.90 -9.04 2.36
C LEU A 44 -13.09 -9.76 1.73
N LYS A 45 -13.20 -9.74 0.38
CA LYS A 45 -14.26 -10.43 -0.35
C LYS A 45 -14.27 -11.94 -0.09
N PHE A 46 -13.10 -12.57 0.00
CA PHE A 46 -13.00 -14.01 0.26
C PHE A 46 -13.11 -14.38 1.74
N ARG A 47 -12.70 -13.49 2.65
CA ARG A 47 -12.73 -13.77 4.10
C ARG A 47 -12.86 -12.47 4.90
N ALA A 48 -14.10 -12.00 5.06
CA ALA A 48 -14.43 -10.84 5.88
C ALA A 48 -14.28 -11.17 7.37
N ASN A 49 -13.11 -10.89 7.94
CA ASN A 49 -12.87 -10.96 9.38
C ASN A 49 -12.15 -9.69 9.87
N ALA A 50 -12.06 -9.49 11.19
CA ALA A 50 -11.45 -8.30 11.78
C ALA A 50 -10.02 -8.03 11.25
N VAL A 51 -9.23 -9.07 11.03
CA VAL A 51 -7.88 -8.96 10.46
C VAL A 51 -7.90 -8.46 9.01
N ALA A 52 -8.80 -8.98 8.17
CA ALA A 52 -8.91 -8.53 6.77
C ALA A 52 -9.38 -7.06 6.67
N TRP A 53 -10.27 -6.64 7.56
CA TRP A 53 -10.65 -5.23 7.70
C TRP A 53 -9.46 -4.35 8.12
N GLY A 54 -8.70 -4.77 9.13
CA GLY A 54 -7.50 -4.05 9.57
C GLY A 54 -6.47 -3.90 8.45
N LEU A 55 -6.26 -4.97 7.66
CA LEU A 55 -5.37 -4.94 6.50
C LEU A 55 -5.87 -4.00 5.40
N LEU A 56 -7.18 -3.96 5.15
CA LEU A 56 -7.76 -3.02 4.20
C LEU A 56 -7.53 -1.57 4.64
N VAL A 57 -7.81 -1.25 5.90
CA VAL A 57 -7.60 0.11 6.44
C VAL A 57 -6.13 0.52 6.34
N ALA A 58 -5.19 -0.37 6.71
CA ALA A 58 -3.77 -0.10 6.59
C ALA A 58 -3.34 0.16 5.13
N ASN A 59 -3.77 -0.69 4.19
CA ASN A 59 -3.43 -0.51 2.77
C ASN A 59 -4.13 0.68 2.12
N VAL A 60 -5.34 1.04 2.57
CA VAL A 60 -6.01 2.28 2.16
C VAL A 60 -5.21 3.50 2.65
N GLY A 61 -4.72 3.47 3.90
CA GLY A 61 -3.86 4.53 4.44
C GLY A 61 -2.59 4.70 3.61
N VAL A 62 -1.92 3.59 3.26
CA VAL A 62 -0.75 3.62 2.37
C VAL A 62 -1.11 4.14 0.98
N LEU A 63 -2.23 3.72 0.40
CA LEU A 63 -2.68 4.23 -0.89
C LEU A 63 -2.90 5.76 -0.86
N LEU A 64 -3.57 6.27 0.17
CA LEU A 64 -3.78 7.72 0.34
C LEU A 64 -2.47 8.47 0.45
N TYR A 65 -1.55 7.95 1.27
CA TYR A 65 -0.19 8.49 1.37
C TYR A 65 0.52 8.51 0.01
N SER A 66 0.49 7.41 -0.74
CA SER A 66 1.12 7.32 -2.05
C SER A 66 0.52 8.28 -3.07
N ILE A 67 -0.80 8.53 -3.01
CA ILE A 67 -1.48 9.51 -3.87
C ILE A 67 -0.99 10.92 -3.53
N ILE A 68 -0.99 11.30 -2.25
CA ILE A 68 -0.53 12.62 -1.82
C ILE A 68 0.93 12.84 -2.22
N TYR A 69 1.78 11.85 -1.95
CA TYR A 69 3.20 11.89 -2.29
C TYR A 69 3.43 11.98 -3.80
N THR A 70 2.63 11.29 -4.61
CA THR A 70 2.67 11.42 -6.07
C THR A 70 2.28 12.82 -6.52
N VAL A 71 1.20 13.39 -5.99
CA VAL A 71 0.76 14.76 -6.32
C VAL A 71 1.84 15.79 -5.97
N GLN A 72 2.59 15.59 -4.88
CA GLN A 72 3.65 16.50 -4.46
C GLN A 72 4.92 16.44 -5.30
N ASN A 73 5.24 15.28 -5.89
CA ASN A 73 6.50 15.06 -6.61
C ASN A 73 6.33 15.01 -8.14
N PHE A 74 5.12 14.82 -8.64
CA PHE A 74 4.82 14.80 -10.08
C PHE A 74 4.42 16.17 -10.64
N VAL A 75 3.88 17.07 -9.79
CA VAL A 75 3.60 18.48 -10.14
C VAL A 75 4.88 19.30 -10.01
#